data_AF-A0A1Y2L5E2-F1
#
_entry.id   AF-A0A1Y2L5E2-F1
#
_cell.length_a   1.000
_cell.length_b   1.000
_cell.length_c   1.000
_cell.angle_alpha   90.00
_cell.angle_beta   90.00
_cell.angle_gamma   90.00
#
_symmetry.space_group_name_H-M   'P 1'
#
loop_
_entity.id
_entity.type
_entity.pdbx_description
1 polymer ?
#
loop_
_entity_poly.entity_id
_entity_poly.type
_entity_poly.pdbx_seq_one_letter_code
_entity_poly.pdbx_strand_id
1 'polypeptide(L)'
;MPELTTQITDNRLISGSFGPVHFGTNDFGPVNFGPWGFEASDRVSFLTLDDNSRHVNHAGTDINFKNSRWRLEYQTRPSQKDTAITISARFTALTGGPLQDAVIRLVFDKTAIDHGMIANQKYHHRNSDKYRLFPTRQVQLHTRDDRKIDVTLDHAEGAGRFAPYMYLRDRDESWIIHARLLPIAPIDDIWLRWANRLFTLTCPQKLARLIWKAPGGKAILWRLREKWGRHAPEIQAVPLNILKPGQSLYLEVTCRFH
;
A
#
# COMPACT_ATOMS: atom_id res chain seq x y z
N MET A 1 -2.00 31.28 -2.76
CA MET A 1 -1.57 29.94 -3.22
C MET A 1 -1.85 28.98 -2.08
N PRO A 2 -2.43 27.79 -2.33
CA PRO A 2 -2.64 26.81 -1.27
C PRO A 2 -1.28 26.40 -0.69
N GLU A 3 -1.15 26.44 0.63
CA GLU A 3 0.09 26.11 1.32
C GLU A 3 0.18 24.59 1.49
N LEU A 4 1.32 24.02 1.11
CA LEU A 4 1.68 22.62 1.38
C LEU A 4 2.69 22.61 2.53
N THR A 5 2.27 22.08 3.67
CA THR A 5 3.11 21.96 4.86
C THR A 5 3.35 20.49 5.16
N THR A 6 4.60 20.12 5.44
CA THR A 6 4.98 18.72 5.70
C THR A 6 5.93 18.63 6.88
N GLN A 7 5.73 17.62 7.73
CA GLN A 7 6.69 17.20 8.75
C GLN A 7 7.35 15.90 8.30
N ILE A 8 8.66 15.95 8.06
CA ILE A 8 9.47 14.79 7.66
C ILE A 8 10.57 14.57 8.70
N THR A 9 10.65 13.35 9.23
CA THR A 9 11.67 12.92 10.19
C THR A 9 12.31 11.63 9.68
N ASP A 10 13.64 11.54 9.66
CA ASP A 10 14.38 10.36 9.18
C ASP A 10 13.89 9.84 7.82
N ASN A 11 13.75 10.75 6.85
CA ASN A 11 13.22 10.50 5.51
C ASN A 11 11.76 10.03 5.46
N ARG A 12 11.00 10.08 6.56
CA ARG A 12 9.61 9.63 6.62
C ARG A 12 8.65 10.79 6.78
N LEU A 13 7.56 10.78 6.01
CA LEU A 13 6.47 11.72 6.19
C LEU A 13 5.63 11.34 7.40
N ILE A 14 5.70 12.14 8.44
CA ILE A 14 4.97 11.96 9.70
C ILE A 14 3.57 12.54 9.56
N SER A 15 3.48 13.76 9.03
CA SER A 15 2.23 14.47 8.81
C SER A 15 2.39 15.52 7.70
N GLY A 16 1.27 15.97 7.16
CA GLY A 16 1.23 17.15 6.31
C GLY A 16 -0.19 17.66 6.12
N SER A 17 -0.28 18.84 5.54
CA SER A 17 -1.51 19.60 5.33
C SER A 17 -1.46 20.30 3.98
N PHE A 18 -2.57 20.30 3.26
CA PHE A 18 -2.71 20.99 1.98
C PHE A 18 -4.03 21.77 1.92
N GLY A 19 -3.92 23.09 1.75
CA GLY A 19 -5.06 23.99 1.59
C GLY A 19 -5.07 25.20 2.50
N PRO A 20 -6.12 26.02 2.43
CA PRO A 20 -6.25 27.18 3.28
C PRO A 20 -6.41 26.77 4.75
N VAL A 21 -5.68 27.45 5.62
CA VAL A 21 -5.88 27.43 7.07
C VAL A 21 -6.78 28.62 7.41
N HIS A 22 -8.06 28.55 7.08
CA HIS A 22 -9.01 29.62 7.40
C HIS A 22 -10.13 29.12 8.31
N PHE A 23 -10.42 29.90 9.35
CA PHE A 23 -11.47 29.66 10.33
C PHE A 23 -12.74 30.41 9.91
N GLY A 24 -13.35 29.97 8.81
CA GLY A 24 -14.68 30.39 8.38
C GLY A 24 -15.72 29.30 8.63
N THR A 25 -16.97 29.66 8.91
CA THR A 25 -18.05 28.71 9.24
C THR A 25 -18.49 27.79 8.08
N ASN A 26 -17.96 28.02 6.87
CA ASN A 26 -18.24 27.25 5.65
C ASN A 26 -16.99 26.60 5.02
N ASP A 27 -15.82 26.66 5.65
CA ASP A 27 -14.59 26.06 5.11
C ASP A 27 -14.45 24.60 5.52
N PHE A 28 -14.19 23.71 4.56
CA PHE A 28 -13.95 22.28 4.80
C PHE A 28 -12.57 21.98 5.41
N GLY A 29 -11.79 23.02 5.72
CA GLY A 29 -10.44 22.95 6.26
C GLY A 29 -9.41 22.40 5.27
N PRO A 30 -8.14 22.28 5.68
CA PRO A 30 -7.12 21.68 4.85
C PRO A 30 -7.26 20.16 4.78
N VAL A 31 -6.72 19.56 3.70
CA VAL A 31 -6.54 18.11 3.64
C VAL A 31 -5.35 17.74 4.50
N ASN A 32 -5.61 17.07 5.62
CA ASN A 32 -4.56 16.47 6.45
C ASN A 32 -4.17 15.10 5.91
N PHE A 33 -2.89 14.75 5.99
CA PHE A 33 -2.39 13.47 5.52
C PHE A 33 -1.19 12.99 6.35
N GLY A 34 -0.91 11.70 6.26
CA GLY A 34 0.13 11.03 7.04
C GLY A 34 -0.42 10.14 8.16
N PRO A 35 0.44 9.29 8.76
CA PRO A 35 1.80 9.01 8.31
C PRO A 35 1.79 8.23 6.99
N TRP A 36 2.75 8.53 6.10
CA TRP A 36 3.00 7.73 4.89
C TRP A 36 4.20 6.83 5.13
N GLY A 37 4.28 5.72 4.39
CA GLY A 37 5.39 4.79 4.61
C GLY A 37 5.45 3.65 3.62
N PHE A 38 6.38 2.75 3.92
CA PHE A 38 6.57 1.50 3.20
C PHE A 38 5.99 0.33 4.00
N GLU A 39 5.32 -0.59 3.32
CA GLU A 39 4.85 -1.85 3.89
C GLU A 39 5.33 -3.03 3.06
N ALA A 40 5.63 -4.15 3.72
CA ALA A 40 5.97 -5.41 3.06
C ALA A 40 5.62 -6.59 3.96
N SER A 41 5.25 -7.73 3.38
CA SER A 41 4.84 -8.87 4.18
C SER A 41 5.28 -10.23 3.64
N ASP A 42 5.56 -11.15 4.56
CA ASP A 42 5.66 -12.58 4.29
C ASP A 42 4.57 -13.35 5.06
N ARG A 43 4.68 -14.68 5.13
CA ARG A 43 3.69 -15.55 5.81
C ARG A 43 3.49 -15.24 7.30
N VAL A 44 4.46 -14.62 7.96
CA VAL A 44 4.48 -14.41 9.40
C VAL A 44 4.79 -12.95 9.73
N SER A 45 5.77 -12.37 9.04
CA SER A 45 6.27 -11.03 9.24
C SER A 45 5.46 -10.00 8.46
N PHE A 46 5.14 -8.89 9.12
CA PHE A 46 4.54 -7.71 8.51
C PHE A 46 5.37 -6.50 8.90
N LEU A 47 6.00 -5.88 7.91
CA LEU A 47 6.70 -4.62 8.03
C LEU A 47 5.76 -3.48 7.66
N THR A 48 5.71 -2.49 8.54
CA THR A 48 5.29 -1.12 8.25
C THR A 48 6.31 -0.20 8.91
N LEU A 49 6.51 1.00 8.38
CA LEU A 49 7.41 1.95 9.03
C LEU A 49 6.83 2.48 10.35
N ASP A 50 5.51 2.43 10.56
CA ASP A 50 4.91 2.79 11.84
C ASP A 50 5.09 1.69 12.92
N ASP A 51 4.58 1.94 14.14
CA ASP A 51 4.75 1.06 15.30
C ASP A 51 3.93 -0.24 15.22
N ASN A 52 3.20 -0.49 14.12
CA ASN A 52 2.37 -1.68 13.94
C ASN A 52 3.08 -2.83 13.21
N SER A 53 4.41 -2.77 13.08
CA SER A 53 5.20 -3.91 12.58
C SER A 53 5.02 -5.15 13.47
N ARG A 54 4.97 -6.34 12.86
CA ARG A 54 4.75 -7.62 13.55
C ARG A 54 5.78 -8.64 13.10
N HIS A 55 6.42 -9.29 14.07
CA HIS A 55 7.44 -10.32 13.83
C HIS A 55 8.57 -9.82 12.90
N VAL A 56 8.98 -8.56 13.08
CA VAL A 56 10.07 -7.91 12.36
C VAL A 56 10.99 -7.23 13.36
N ASN A 57 12.30 -7.35 13.16
CA ASN A 57 13.31 -6.62 13.93
C ASN A 57 14.10 -5.70 12.99
N HIS A 58 14.42 -4.50 13.46
CA HIS A 58 15.15 -3.48 12.70
C HIS A 58 16.58 -3.34 13.20
N ALA A 59 17.53 -3.21 12.27
CA ALA A 59 18.91 -2.85 12.55
C ALA A 59 19.37 -1.79 11.51
N GLY A 60 19.08 -0.52 11.79
CA GLY A 60 19.24 0.55 10.79
C GLY A 60 18.31 0.34 9.59
N THR A 61 18.88 0.26 8.39
CA THR A 61 18.13 -0.03 7.15
C THR A 61 17.92 -1.52 6.90
N ASP A 62 18.57 -2.40 7.67
CA ASP A 62 18.36 -3.84 7.57
C ASP A 62 17.11 -4.25 8.37
N ILE A 63 16.26 -5.04 7.72
CA ILE A 63 14.99 -5.54 8.23
C ILE A 63 15.07 -7.06 8.31
N ASN A 64 14.94 -7.60 9.51
CA ASN A 64 14.95 -9.04 9.75
C ASN A 64 13.50 -9.53 9.87
N PHE A 65 13.02 -10.21 8.83
CA PHE A 65 11.80 -11.01 8.88
C PHE A 65 12.13 -12.33 9.59
N LYS A 66 11.10 -13.09 9.97
CA LYS A 66 11.28 -14.36 10.69
C LYS A 66 12.16 -15.34 9.93
N ASN A 67 12.05 -15.38 8.60
CA ASN A 67 12.74 -16.36 7.74
C ASN A 67 13.63 -15.71 6.67
N SER A 68 13.82 -14.40 6.69
CA SER A 68 14.60 -13.70 5.66
C SER A 68 15.12 -12.35 6.15
N ARG A 69 16.15 -11.83 5.48
CA ARG A 69 16.74 -10.53 5.77
C ARG A 69 16.65 -9.65 4.53
N TRP A 70 16.32 -8.39 4.77
CA TRP A 70 16.09 -7.41 3.73
C TRP A 70 16.79 -6.10 4.07
N ARG A 71 17.03 -5.27 3.07
CA ARG A 71 17.45 -3.89 3.24
C ARG A 71 16.41 -2.96 2.64
N LEU A 72 15.99 -1.97 3.40
CA LEU A 72 15.08 -0.93 2.95
C LEU A 72 15.82 0.40 2.80
N GLU A 73 15.95 0.86 1.57
CA GLU A 73 16.35 2.22 1.24
C GLU A 73 15.08 3.02 0.99
N TYR A 74 14.73 3.94 1.89
CA TYR A 74 13.51 4.74 1.82
C TYR A 74 13.85 6.23 1.83
N GLN A 75 13.25 6.99 0.91
CA GLN A 75 13.46 8.43 0.81
C GLN A 75 12.14 9.15 0.57
N THR A 76 11.93 10.27 1.27
CA THR A 76 10.87 11.24 0.98
C THR A 76 11.52 12.56 0.55
N ARG A 77 11.11 13.09 -0.59
CA ARG A 77 11.64 14.33 -1.18
C ARG A 77 10.48 15.31 -1.44
N PRO A 78 10.31 16.36 -0.62
CA PRO A 78 9.36 17.43 -0.92
C PRO A 78 9.93 18.36 -1.99
N SER A 79 9.08 18.81 -2.92
CA SER A 79 9.36 19.92 -3.85
C SER A 79 8.34 21.02 -3.58
N GLN A 80 8.77 22.11 -2.95
CA GLN A 80 7.90 23.27 -2.74
C GLN A 80 7.55 23.96 -4.06
N LYS A 81 8.51 24.00 -5.01
CA LYS A 81 8.31 24.61 -6.33
C LYS A 81 7.20 23.93 -7.13
N ASP A 82 7.13 22.60 -7.06
CA ASP A 82 6.16 21.80 -7.81
C ASP A 82 4.95 21.40 -6.97
N THR A 83 4.86 21.91 -5.73
CA THR A 83 3.85 21.55 -4.73
C THR A 83 3.63 20.03 -4.71
N ALA A 84 4.72 19.29 -4.51
CA ALA A 84 4.75 17.84 -4.66
C ALA A 84 5.61 17.15 -3.60
N ILE A 85 5.32 15.88 -3.36
CA ILE A 85 6.09 15.00 -2.47
C ILE A 85 6.36 13.70 -3.22
N THR A 86 7.63 13.35 -3.38
CA THR A 86 8.04 12.09 -3.99
C THR A 86 8.55 11.13 -2.91
N ILE A 87 8.04 9.90 -2.92
CA ILE A 87 8.54 8.80 -2.09
C ILE A 87 9.16 7.75 -2.99
N SER A 88 10.38 7.33 -2.67
CA SER A 88 11.03 6.19 -3.31
C SER A 88 11.42 5.14 -2.27
N ALA A 89 11.16 3.88 -2.57
CA ALA A 89 11.52 2.76 -1.71
C ALA A 89 12.17 1.65 -2.53
N ARG A 90 13.37 1.22 -2.14
CA ARG A 90 14.02 0.01 -2.64
C ARG A 90 14.12 -1.02 -1.52
N PHE A 91 13.57 -2.21 -1.77
CA PHE A 91 13.56 -3.31 -0.82
C PHE A 91 14.34 -4.49 -1.40
N THR A 92 15.56 -4.68 -0.90
CA THR A 92 16.55 -5.62 -1.43
C THR A 92 16.62 -6.86 -0.56
N ALA A 93 16.55 -8.05 -1.16
CA ALA A 93 16.76 -9.31 -0.45
C ALA A 93 18.24 -9.46 -0.08
N LEU A 94 18.57 -9.47 1.21
CA LEU A 94 19.92 -9.78 1.70
C LEU A 94 20.08 -11.30 1.82
N THR A 95 19.02 -12.00 2.23
CA THR A 95 18.89 -13.44 2.10
C THR A 95 17.65 -13.76 1.26
N GLY A 96 17.64 -14.93 0.61
CA GLY A 96 16.48 -15.34 -0.17
C GLY A 96 15.25 -15.50 0.72
N GLY A 97 14.10 -14.99 0.29
CA GLY A 97 12.90 -14.99 1.11
C GLY A 97 11.61 -14.83 0.32
N PRO A 98 10.49 -15.44 0.77
CA PRO A 98 9.20 -15.25 0.15
C PRO A 98 8.64 -13.87 0.49
N LEU A 99 8.03 -13.21 -0.49
CA LEU A 99 7.35 -11.94 -0.29
C LEU A 99 5.95 -11.97 -0.93
N GLN A 100 4.97 -11.45 -0.20
CA GLN A 100 3.59 -11.30 -0.67
C GLN A 100 3.41 -10.02 -1.47
N ASP A 101 4.08 -8.95 -1.03
CA ASP A 101 3.99 -7.63 -1.60
C ASP A 101 5.08 -6.68 -1.07
N ALA A 102 5.25 -5.59 -1.81
CA ALA A 102 5.93 -4.38 -1.35
C ALA A 102 5.05 -3.19 -1.71
N VAL A 103 4.93 -2.21 -0.81
CA VAL A 103 3.93 -1.16 -0.89
C VAL A 103 4.51 0.19 -0.47
N ILE A 104 4.22 1.26 -1.20
CA ILE A 104 4.17 2.61 -0.65
C ILE A 104 2.72 2.92 -0.28
N ARG A 105 2.47 3.15 1.00
CA ARG A 105 1.15 3.47 1.57
C ARG A 105 1.06 4.97 1.86
N LEU A 106 0.03 5.58 1.29
CA LEU A 106 -0.33 6.97 1.49
C LEU A 106 -1.70 7.03 2.19
N VAL A 107 -1.83 7.94 3.15
CA VAL A 107 -3.01 8.09 4.00
C VAL A 107 -3.44 9.55 4.00
N PHE A 108 -4.72 9.78 3.77
CA PHE A 108 -5.33 11.11 3.76
C PHE A 108 -6.57 11.09 4.64
N ASP A 109 -6.76 12.12 5.44
CA ASP A 109 -8.00 12.36 6.18
C ASP A 109 -9.15 12.60 5.20
N LYS A 110 -10.32 12.01 5.47
CA LYS A 110 -11.46 12.13 4.56
C LYS A 110 -12.14 13.51 4.57
N THR A 111 -11.95 14.33 5.60
CA THR A 111 -12.80 15.47 5.95
C THR A 111 -12.94 16.48 4.80
N ALA A 112 -11.80 16.90 4.23
CA ALA A 112 -11.75 17.87 3.13
C ALA A 112 -11.86 17.23 1.73
N ILE A 113 -12.02 15.89 1.65
CA ILE A 113 -12.05 15.14 0.39
C ILE A 113 -13.51 14.79 0.04
N ASP A 114 -13.96 15.12 -1.18
CA ASP A 114 -15.27 14.75 -1.69
C ASP A 114 -15.29 13.29 -2.20
N HIS A 115 -14.32 12.97 -3.06
CA HIS A 115 -14.24 11.66 -3.70
C HIS A 115 -12.82 11.30 -4.15
N GLY A 116 -12.59 10.01 -4.36
CA GLY A 116 -11.41 9.52 -5.05
C GLY A 116 -11.75 8.94 -6.41
N MET A 117 -10.80 9.02 -7.35
CA MET A 117 -10.89 8.43 -8.67
C MET A 117 -9.72 7.49 -8.94
N ILE A 118 -10.02 6.32 -9.49
CA ILE A 118 -9.03 5.35 -9.94
C ILE A 118 -9.57 4.58 -11.14
N ALA A 119 -8.75 4.35 -12.16
CA ALA A 119 -9.15 3.64 -13.38
C ALA A 119 -10.45 4.20 -14.02
N ASN A 120 -10.57 5.53 -14.09
CA ASN A 120 -11.73 6.27 -14.58
C ASN A 120 -13.04 6.01 -13.83
N GLN A 121 -12.97 5.46 -12.61
CA GLN A 121 -14.12 5.23 -11.75
C GLN A 121 -14.08 6.16 -10.54
N LYS A 122 -15.23 6.78 -10.25
CA LYS A 122 -15.44 7.69 -9.11
C LYS A 122 -15.98 6.92 -7.90
N TYR A 123 -15.41 7.20 -6.74
CA TYR A 123 -15.83 6.58 -5.49
C TYR A 123 -15.94 7.61 -4.37
N HIS A 124 -17.05 7.56 -3.64
CA HIS A 124 -17.25 8.33 -2.42
C HIS A 124 -16.86 7.52 -1.20
N HIS A 125 -16.44 8.22 -0.14
CA HIS A 125 -16.09 7.59 1.13
C HIS A 125 -17.36 7.03 1.78
N ARG A 126 -17.38 5.73 2.07
CA ARG A 126 -18.50 5.03 2.70
C ARG A 126 -18.06 4.10 3.83
N ASN A 127 -16.82 4.25 4.31
CA ASN A 127 -16.18 3.32 5.25
C ASN A 127 -16.35 1.85 4.82
N SER A 128 -16.23 1.58 3.52
CA SER A 128 -16.57 0.27 2.94
C SER A 128 -15.47 -0.78 3.14
N ASP A 129 -14.25 -0.32 3.39
CA ASP A 129 -13.04 -1.13 3.51
C ASP A 129 -12.71 -1.95 2.24
N LYS A 130 -13.24 -1.56 1.08
CA LYS A 130 -13.03 -2.24 -0.19
C LYS A 130 -11.73 -1.78 -0.85
N TYR A 131 -11.01 -2.75 -1.40
CA TYR A 131 -9.73 -2.52 -2.06
C TYR A 131 -9.98 -2.40 -3.56
N ARG A 132 -10.03 -1.17 -4.06
CA ARG A 132 -10.28 -0.90 -5.48
C ARG A 132 -8.95 -0.94 -6.22
N LEU A 133 -8.48 -2.16 -6.50
CA LEU A 133 -7.16 -2.39 -7.10
C LEU A 133 -7.24 -2.49 -8.62
N PHE A 134 -6.38 -1.72 -9.29
CA PHE A 134 -6.29 -1.70 -10.75
C PHE A 134 -4.82 -1.70 -11.22
N PRO A 135 -4.52 -2.28 -12.40
CA PRO A 135 -3.21 -2.16 -13.05
C PRO A 135 -3.08 -0.78 -13.71
N THR A 136 -3.20 0.28 -12.92
CA THR A 136 -3.05 1.68 -13.34
C THR A 136 -1.86 2.30 -12.62
N ARG A 137 -1.41 3.45 -13.12
CA ARG A 137 -0.34 4.25 -12.51
C ARG A 137 -0.84 5.50 -11.79
N GLN A 138 -2.14 5.78 -11.81
CA GLN A 138 -2.67 7.04 -11.27
C GLN A 138 -3.90 6.83 -10.39
N VAL A 139 -3.95 7.59 -9.31
CA VAL A 139 -5.10 7.79 -8.43
C VAL A 139 -5.25 9.28 -8.16
N GLN A 140 -6.48 9.75 -8.08
CA GLN A 140 -6.78 11.16 -7.82
C GLN A 140 -7.68 11.27 -6.60
N LEU A 141 -7.48 12.29 -5.77
CA LEU A 141 -8.42 12.70 -4.73
C LEU A 141 -8.88 14.11 -5.06
N HIS A 142 -10.20 14.30 -5.11
CA HIS A 142 -10.82 15.59 -5.33
C HIS A 142 -11.32 16.14 -4.01
N THR A 143 -10.91 17.35 -3.68
CA THR A 143 -11.34 18.03 -2.47
C THR A 143 -12.74 18.60 -2.65
N ARG A 144 -13.35 19.02 -1.53
CA ARG A 144 -14.67 19.66 -1.55
C ARG A 144 -14.66 21.11 -2.06
N ASP A 145 -13.49 21.71 -2.13
CA ASP A 145 -13.25 23.06 -2.66
C ASP A 145 -12.53 23.04 -4.01
N ASP A 146 -12.83 22.03 -4.82
CA ASP A 146 -12.39 21.86 -6.23
C ASP A 146 -10.86 21.78 -6.46
N ARG A 147 -10.06 21.64 -5.39
CA ARG A 147 -8.64 21.30 -5.47
C ARG A 147 -8.44 19.81 -5.73
N LYS A 148 -7.23 19.44 -6.13
CA LYS A 148 -6.93 18.07 -6.54
C LYS A 148 -5.59 17.60 -6.02
N ILE A 149 -5.56 16.33 -5.62
CA ILE A 149 -4.34 15.60 -5.27
C ILE A 149 -4.14 14.48 -6.28
N ASP A 150 -3.07 14.57 -7.06
CA ASP A 150 -2.68 13.58 -8.06
C ASP A 150 -1.57 12.67 -7.51
N VAL A 151 -1.84 11.37 -7.41
CA VAL A 151 -0.86 10.36 -7.02
C VAL A 151 -0.47 9.54 -8.24
N THR A 152 0.81 9.57 -8.61
CA THR A 152 1.36 8.81 -9.73
C THR A 152 2.40 7.81 -9.27
N LEU A 153 2.35 6.59 -9.81
CA LEU A 153 3.41 5.60 -9.74
C LEU A 153 4.36 5.84 -10.92
N ASP A 154 5.44 6.56 -10.66
CA ASP A 154 6.38 7.03 -11.68
C ASP A 154 7.32 5.90 -12.12
N HIS A 155 7.85 5.15 -11.15
CA HIS A 155 8.72 4.01 -11.41
C HIS A 155 8.32 2.79 -10.58
N ALA A 156 8.45 1.60 -11.18
CA ALA A 156 8.23 0.34 -10.51
C ALA A 156 9.09 -0.77 -11.13
N GLU A 157 9.92 -1.41 -10.32
CA GLU A 157 10.73 -2.55 -10.73
C GLU A 157 10.42 -3.75 -9.83
N GLY A 158 9.90 -4.81 -10.44
CA GLY A 158 9.46 -6.01 -9.71
C GLY A 158 10.42 -7.21 -9.82
N ALA A 159 11.67 -7.00 -10.24
CA ALA A 159 12.66 -8.04 -10.52
C ALA A 159 12.17 -9.18 -11.45
N GLY A 160 11.20 -8.90 -12.34
CA GLY A 160 10.54 -9.91 -13.19
C GLY A 160 9.65 -10.89 -12.42
N ARG A 161 9.47 -10.71 -11.11
CA ARG A 161 8.66 -11.57 -10.23
C ARG A 161 7.41 -10.85 -9.71
N PHE A 162 7.34 -9.53 -9.79
CA PHE A 162 6.22 -8.72 -9.33
C PHE A 162 5.77 -7.73 -10.41
N ALA A 163 4.48 -7.40 -10.41
CA ALA A 163 3.91 -6.37 -11.28
C ALA A 163 3.27 -5.24 -10.45
N PRO A 164 3.31 -4.00 -10.96
CA PRO A 164 2.76 -2.84 -10.26
C PRO A 164 1.24 -2.76 -10.36
N TYR A 165 0.63 -2.32 -9.27
CA TYR A 165 -0.78 -1.99 -9.17
C TYR A 165 -0.97 -0.78 -8.25
N MET A 166 -2.01 0.00 -8.51
CA MET A 166 -2.49 1.01 -7.59
C MET A 166 -3.82 0.55 -6.99
N TYR A 167 -4.07 0.86 -5.73
CA TYR A 167 -5.42 0.76 -5.19
C TYR A 167 -5.85 2.01 -4.42
N LEU A 168 -7.17 2.21 -4.39
CA LEU A 168 -7.86 3.20 -3.57
C LEU A 168 -8.80 2.50 -2.58
N ARG A 169 -8.67 2.81 -1.29
CA ARG A 169 -9.48 2.25 -0.20
C ARG A 169 -10.02 3.37 0.68
N ASP A 170 -11.29 3.26 1.03
CA ASP A 170 -11.93 4.08 2.06
C ASP A 170 -12.08 3.23 3.32
N ARG A 171 -11.51 3.68 4.43
CA ARG A 171 -11.55 2.96 5.69
C ARG A 171 -11.59 3.95 6.84
N ASP A 172 -12.52 3.72 7.76
CA ASP A 172 -12.72 4.52 8.97
C ASP A 172 -12.77 6.02 8.59
N GLU A 173 -11.88 6.87 9.10
CA GLU A 173 -11.86 8.30 8.77
C GLU A 173 -10.85 8.67 7.66
N SER A 174 -10.40 7.71 6.86
CA SER A 174 -9.30 7.92 5.92
C SER A 174 -9.56 7.39 4.52
N TRP A 175 -8.95 8.07 3.55
CA TRP A 175 -8.60 7.52 2.25
C TRP A 175 -7.19 6.94 2.32
N ILE A 176 -7.02 5.76 1.74
CA ILE A 176 -5.74 5.04 1.71
C ILE A 176 -5.43 4.69 0.26
N ILE A 177 -4.28 5.15 -0.22
CA ILE A 177 -3.75 4.83 -1.56
C ILE A 177 -2.52 3.96 -1.38
N HIS A 178 -2.45 2.85 -2.11
CA HIS A 178 -1.28 2.00 -2.13
C HIS A 178 -0.75 1.91 -3.56
N ALA A 179 0.53 2.22 -3.73
CA ALA A 179 1.31 1.75 -4.86
C ALA A 179 1.97 0.43 -4.46
N ARG A 180 1.62 -0.67 -5.14
CA ARG A 180 1.93 -2.02 -4.67
C ARG A 180 2.53 -2.86 -5.78
N LEU A 181 3.58 -3.61 -5.45
CA LEU A 181 4.10 -4.69 -6.27
C LEU A 181 3.48 -6.01 -5.80
N LEU A 182 2.86 -6.74 -6.74
CA LEU A 182 2.19 -8.03 -6.47
C LEU A 182 2.86 -9.16 -7.25
N PRO A 183 3.01 -10.37 -6.66
CA PRO A 183 3.59 -11.52 -7.33
C PRO A 183 2.89 -11.86 -8.65
N ILE A 184 3.69 -12.13 -9.69
CA ILE A 184 3.24 -12.62 -11.00
C ILE A 184 3.79 -14.01 -11.27
N ALA A 185 3.17 -14.71 -12.23
CA ALA A 185 3.60 -16.05 -12.62
C ALA A 185 5.05 -16.04 -13.16
N PRO A 186 5.83 -17.11 -12.94
CA PRO A 186 5.49 -18.31 -12.15
C PRO A 186 5.41 -18.01 -10.64
N ILE A 187 4.41 -18.55 -9.94
CA ILE A 187 4.26 -18.36 -8.49
C ILE A 187 5.04 -19.44 -7.74
N ASP A 188 5.97 -19.06 -6.86
CA ASP A 188 6.79 -20.01 -6.10
C ASP A 188 5.96 -20.69 -5.00
N ASP A 189 5.12 -19.90 -4.32
CA ASP A 189 4.38 -20.38 -3.17
C ASP A 189 3.01 -19.73 -3.02
N ILE A 190 2.12 -20.44 -2.33
CA ILE A 190 0.75 -20.01 -2.08
C ILE A 190 0.46 -20.23 -0.61
N TRP A 191 0.13 -19.14 0.07
CA TRP A 191 -0.35 -19.17 1.42
C TRP A 191 -1.87 -19.08 1.40
N LEU A 192 -2.52 -20.24 1.49
CA LEU A 192 -3.96 -20.32 1.70
C LEU A 192 -4.21 -20.35 3.21
N ARG A 193 -4.83 -19.29 3.72
CA ARG A 193 -5.13 -19.14 5.14
C ARG A 193 -6.59 -18.83 5.37
N TRP A 194 -7.07 -19.24 6.54
CA TRP A 194 -8.27 -18.71 7.16
C TRP A 194 -7.88 -18.08 8.47
N ALA A 195 -7.84 -16.76 8.52
CA ALA A 195 -7.65 -16.02 9.76
C ALA A 195 -8.99 -15.50 10.28
N ASN A 196 -9.07 -15.22 11.56
CA ASN A 196 -10.06 -14.36 12.19
C ASN A 196 -9.52 -13.95 13.58
N ARG A 197 -10.33 -13.25 14.37
CA ARG A 197 -9.95 -12.80 15.72
C ARG A 197 -9.53 -13.95 16.66
N LEU A 198 -10.04 -15.16 16.47
CA LEU A 198 -9.85 -16.29 17.37
C LEU A 198 -8.76 -17.26 16.91
N PHE A 199 -8.55 -17.41 15.60
CA PHE A 199 -7.59 -18.36 15.07
C PHE A 199 -7.00 -17.96 13.72
N THR A 200 -5.85 -18.55 13.39
CA THR A 200 -5.33 -18.59 12.02
C THR A 200 -5.01 -20.04 11.66
N LEU A 201 -5.74 -20.57 10.68
CA LEU A 201 -5.49 -21.89 10.10
C LEU A 201 -4.81 -21.72 8.75
N THR A 202 -3.77 -22.51 8.51
CA THR A 202 -3.04 -22.51 7.24
C THR A 202 -3.22 -23.86 6.55
N CYS A 203 -3.57 -23.83 5.28
CA CYS A 203 -3.68 -25.02 4.44
C CYS A 203 -2.29 -25.56 4.09
N PRO A 204 -2.06 -26.89 4.11
CA PRO A 204 -0.81 -27.49 3.63
C PRO A 204 -0.48 -27.07 2.19
N GLN A 205 0.79 -26.81 1.92
CA GLN A 205 1.25 -26.22 0.66
C GLN A 205 0.81 -26.99 -0.60
N LYS A 206 0.86 -28.34 -0.56
CA LYS A 206 0.43 -29.18 -1.68
C LYS A 206 -1.06 -28.97 -2.00
N LEU A 207 -1.90 -28.90 -0.97
CA LEU A 207 -3.33 -28.69 -1.10
C LEU A 207 -3.64 -27.26 -1.55
N ALA A 208 -2.95 -26.25 -1.00
CA ALA A 208 -3.06 -24.86 -1.44
C ALA A 208 -2.73 -24.70 -2.94
N ARG A 209 -1.68 -25.38 -3.43
CA ARG A 209 -1.32 -25.42 -4.85
C ARG A 209 -2.36 -26.13 -5.72
N LEU A 210 -2.94 -27.23 -5.23
CA LEU A 210 -3.99 -27.95 -5.94
C LEU A 210 -5.22 -27.06 -6.12
N ILE A 211 -5.70 -26.45 -5.04
CA ILE A 211 -6.86 -25.54 -5.04
C ILE A 211 -6.61 -24.35 -5.96
N TRP A 212 -5.41 -23.79 -5.93
CA TRP A 212 -5.05 -22.66 -6.79
C TRP A 212 -5.08 -22.98 -8.28
N LYS A 213 -4.64 -24.18 -8.66
CA LYS A 213 -4.61 -24.65 -10.05
C LYS A 213 -5.97 -25.13 -10.55
N ALA A 214 -6.91 -25.43 -9.65
CA ALA A 214 -8.25 -25.84 -10.02
C ALA A 214 -9.00 -24.70 -10.76
N PRO A 215 -9.83 -25.00 -11.77
CA PRO A 215 -10.68 -24.00 -12.42
C PRO A 215 -11.52 -23.24 -11.39
N GLY A 216 -11.49 -21.91 -11.43
CA GLY A 216 -12.24 -21.06 -10.50
C GLY A 216 -11.64 -20.93 -9.09
N GLY A 217 -10.72 -21.80 -8.67
CA GLY A 217 -10.10 -21.73 -7.33
C GLY A 217 -9.34 -20.43 -7.09
N LYS A 218 -8.59 -19.98 -8.10
CA LYS A 218 -8.01 -18.62 -8.14
C LYS A 218 -9.09 -17.54 -8.09
N ALA A 219 -10.18 -17.65 -8.85
CA ALA A 219 -11.19 -16.59 -8.90
C ALA A 219 -11.92 -16.40 -7.56
N ILE A 220 -12.22 -17.51 -6.88
CA ILE A 220 -12.99 -17.55 -5.63
C ILE A 220 -12.14 -17.13 -4.43
N LEU A 221 -10.98 -17.76 -4.21
CA LEU A 221 -10.23 -17.58 -2.96
C LEU A 221 -9.20 -16.45 -3.00
N TRP A 222 -8.92 -15.93 -4.20
CA TRP A 222 -8.01 -14.81 -4.35
C TRP A 222 -8.65 -13.52 -3.85
N ARG A 223 -8.10 -13.05 -2.73
CA ARG A 223 -8.36 -11.72 -2.17
C ARG A 223 -9.84 -11.45 -1.91
N LEU A 224 -10.54 -12.42 -1.32
CA LEU A 224 -11.96 -12.31 -0.98
C LEU A 224 -12.28 -11.03 -0.18
N ARG A 225 -11.51 -10.77 0.89
CA ARG A 225 -11.65 -9.54 1.68
C ARG A 225 -11.39 -8.28 0.86
N GLU A 226 -10.42 -8.29 -0.04
CA GLU A 226 -10.15 -7.13 -0.89
C GLU A 226 -11.36 -6.81 -1.78
N LYS A 227 -12.05 -7.84 -2.29
CA LYS A 227 -13.23 -7.71 -3.15
C LYS A 227 -14.51 -7.36 -2.38
N TRP A 228 -14.74 -7.99 -1.23
CA TRP A 228 -16.03 -7.93 -0.52
C TRP A 228 -16.02 -7.01 0.71
N GLY A 229 -14.85 -6.47 1.09
CA GLY A 229 -14.71 -5.48 2.15
C GLY A 229 -14.87 -6.05 3.56
N ARG A 230 -15.35 -5.20 4.49
CA ARG A 230 -15.33 -5.44 5.95
C ARG A 230 -16.07 -6.71 6.41
N HIS A 231 -17.03 -7.20 5.64
CA HIS A 231 -17.88 -8.35 6.00
C HIS A 231 -17.46 -9.68 5.35
N ALA A 232 -16.37 -9.68 4.59
CA ALA A 232 -15.89 -10.89 3.93
C ALA A 232 -15.27 -11.87 4.95
N PRO A 233 -15.43 -13.19 4.75
CA PRO A 233 -14.63 -14.15 5.51
C PRO A 233 -13.14 -13.93 5.22
N GLU A 234 -12.31 -13.99 6.25
CA GLU A 234 -10.85 -13.84 6.18
C GLU A 234 -10.16 -15.12 5.64
N ILE A 235 -10.76 -15.74 4.63
CA ILE A 235 -10.18 -16.83 3.84
C ILE A 235 -9.49 -16.20 2.64
N GLN A 236 -8.19 -16.42 2.49
CA GLN A 236 -7.41 -15.81 1.41
C GLN A 236 -6.33 -16.76 0.92
N ALA A 237 -6.29 -16.93 -0.41
CA ALA A 237 -5.10 -17.39 -1.10
C ALA A 237 -4.21 -16.16 -1.39
N VAL A 238 -3.00 -16.16 -0.84
CA VAL A 238 -2.00 -15.10 -1.04
C VAL A 238 -0.82 -15.70 -1.81
N PRO A 239 -0.44 -15.11 -2.96
CA PRO A 239 0.70 -15.58 -3.71
C PRO A 239 1.98 -15.12 -3.01
N LEU A 240 3.05 -15.88 -3.13
CA LEU A 240 4.38 -15.44 -2.73
C LEU A 240 5.37 -15.79 -3.81
N ASN A 241 6.26 -14.85 -4.10
CA ASN A 241 7.44 -15.11 -4.89
C ASN A 241 8.68 -14.93 -4.04
N ILE A 242 9.66 -15.79 -4.28
CA ILE A 242 10.96 -15.76 -3.63
C ILE A 242 11.85 -14.83 -4.43
N LEU A 243 12.39 -13.83 -3.75
CA LEU A 243 13.49 -13.04 -4.29
C LEU A 243 14.80 -13.66 -3.87
N LYS A 244 15.73 -13.77 -4.82
CA LYS A 244 17.09 -14.25 -4.57
C LYS A 244 17.92 -13.13 -3.92
N PRO A 245 18.98 -13.47 -3.16
CA PRO A 245 19.90 -12.47 -2.64
C PRO A 245 20.38 -11.50 -3.73
N GLY A 246 20.36 -10.20 -3.42
CA GLY A 246 20.73 -9.12 -4.34
C GLY A 246 19.60 -8.65 -5.27
N GLN A 247 18.49 -9.40 -5.40
CA GLN A 247 17.32 -8.89 -6.12
C GLN A 247 16.59 -7.84 -5.28
N SER A 248 16.04 -6.82 -5.94
CA SER A 248 15.32 -5.73 -5.28
C SER A 248 13.97 -5.46 -5.92
N LEU A 249 13.06 -4.97 -5.10
CA LEU A 249 11.82 -4.34 -5.54
C LEU A 249 11.97 -2.84 -5.38
N TYR A 250 11.56 -2.07 -6.39
CA TYR A 250 11.62 -0.62 -6.35
C TYR A 250 10.28 -0.01 -6.70
N LEU A 251 9.89 1.02 -5.95
CA LEU A 251 8.71 1.84 -6.17
C LEU A 251 9.10 3.30 -6.03
N GLU A 252 8.62 4.15 -6.94
CA GLU A 252 8.67 5.60 -6.82
C GLU A 252 7.29 6.19 -7.10
N VAL A 253 6.80 6.97 -6.15
CA VAL A 253 5.47 7.57 -6.17
C VAL A 253 5.59 9.06 -5.94
N THR A 254 4.95 9.85 -6.80
CA THR A 254 4.82 11.29 -6.60
C THR A 254 3.38 11.66 -6.30
N CYS A 255 3.19 12.43 -5.24
CA CYS A 255 1.94 13.08 -4.89
C CYS A 255 2.05 14.57 -5.24
N ARG A 256 1.21 15.07 -6.15
CA ARG A 256 1.15 16.48 -6.56
C ARG A 256 -0.14 17.10 -6.03
N PHE A 257 -0.05 18.32 -5.53
CA PHE A 257 -1.17 19.03 -4.93
C PHE A 257 -1.47 20.29 -5.77
N HIS A 258 -2.71 20.41 -6.25
CA HIS A 258 -3.20 21.42 -7.18
C HIS A 258 -4.30 22.26 -6.56
#